data_AF-A0A6V7LUG3-F1
#
_entry.id   AF-A0A6V7LUG3-F1
#
_cell.length_a   1.000
_cell.length_b   1.000
_cell.length_c   1.000
_cell.angle_alpha   90.00
_cell.angle_beta   90.00
_cell.angle_gamma   90.00
#
_symmetry.space_group_name_H-M   'P 1'
#
loop_
_entity.id
_entity.type
_entity.pdbx_description
1 polymer ?
#
loop_
_entity_poly.entity_id
_entity_poly.type
_entity_poly.pdbx_seq_one_letter_code
_entity_poly.pdbx_strand_id
1 'polypeptide(L)' 'LRLGLLQVKLGLIELLQKYEFLPCDKTLIPMRFNPKALVTSADGGIYLDVRKIEA' A
#
# COMPACT_ATOMS: atom_id res chain seq x y z
N LEU A 1 18.61 3.17 8.53
CA LEU A 1 17.37 3.45 7.77
C LEU A 1 16.70 4.76 8.21
N ARG A 2 17.41 5.90 8.23
CA ARG A 2 16.79 7.18 8.65
C ARG A 2 16.00 7.85 7.52
N LEU A 3 16.58 7.87 6.32
CA LEU A 3 15.95 8.44 5.12
C LEU A 3 14.72 7.63 4.66
N GLY A 4 14.83 6.30 4.61
CA GLY A 4 13.71 5.45 4.18
C GLY A 4 12.48 5.58 5.09
N LEU A 5 12.68 5.71 6.41
CA LEU A 5 11.56 5.92 7.33
C LEU A 5 10.88 7.28 7.12
N LEU A 6 11.67 8.34 6.89
CA LEU A 6 11.14 9.67 6.58
C LEU A 6 10.36 9.65 5.26
N GLN A 7 10.92 9.02 4.21
CA GLN A 7 10.28 8.90 2.90
C GLN A 7 8.94 8.17 2.98
N VAL A 8 8.88 7.04 3.70
CA VAL A 8 7.63 6.27 3.86
C VAL A 8 6.59 7.08 4.63
N LYS A 9 6.97 7.76 5.71
CA LYS A 9 6.03 8.59 6.49
C LYS A 9 5.46 9.73 5.66
N LEU A 10 6.30 10.48 4.94
CA LEU A 10 5.86 11.58 4.09
C LEU A 10 4.96 11.07 2.96
N GLY A 11 5.33 9.97 2.30
CA GLY A 11 4.52 9.36 1.26
C GLY A 11 3.14 8.91 1.75
N LEU A 12 3.08 8.29 2.94
CA LEU A 12 1.80 7.89 3.54
C LEU A 12 0.92 9.10 3.89
N ILE A 13 1.50 10.17 4.44
CA ILE A 13 0.74 11.39 4.76
C ILE A 13 0.14 11.98 3.48
N GLU A 14 0.94 12.17 2.43
CA GLU A 14 0.47 12.72 1.15
C GLU A 14 -0.63 11.86 0.50
N LEU A 15 -0.50 10.53 0.58
CA LEU A 15 -1.50 9.60 0.03
C LEU A 15 -2.79 9.63 0.84
N LEU A 16 -2.73 9.49 2.17
CA LEU A 16 -3.90 9.41 3.02
C LEU A 16 -4.64 10.75 3.17
N GLN A 17 -3.98 11.88 2.92
CA GLN A 17 -4.62 13.20 2.87
C GLN A 17 -5.46 13.43 1.61
N LYS A 18 -5.18 12.71 0.52
CA LYS A 18 -5.78 12.94 -0.80
C LYS A 18 -6.59 11.77 -1.32
N TYR A 19 -6.39 10.58 -0.75
CA TYR A 19 -7.01 9.35 -1.22
C TYR A 19 -7.48 8.47 -0.05
N GLU A 20 -8.58 7.79 -0.30
CA GLU A 20 -9.08 6.68 0.47
C GLU A 20 -8.75 5.36 -0.26
N PHE A 21 -8.35 4.34 0.50
CA PHE A 21 -7.96 3.03 -0.01
C PHE A 21 -8.89 1.96 0.55
N LEU A 22 -9.57 1.20 -0.31
CA LEU A 22 -10.46 0.11 0.07
C LEU A 22 -10.02 -1.23 -0.56
N PRO A 23 -10.44 -2.37 0.02
CA PRO A 23 -10.31 -3.65 -0.67
C PRO A 23 -11.14 -3.69 -1.96
N CYS A 24 -10.63 -4.37 -2.97
CA CYS A 24 -11.33 -4.71 -4.20
C CYS A 24 -11.36 -6.23 -4.40
N ASP A 25 -12.02 -6.71 -5.45
CA ASP A 25 -12.14 -8.16 -5.76
C ASP A 25 -10.79 -8.88 -5.91
N LYS A 26 -9.71 -8.12 -6.17
CA LYS A 26 -8.34 -8.63 -6.34
C LYS A 26 -7.51 -8.54 -5.06
N THR A 27 -8.00 -7.86 -4.01
CA THR A 27 -7.28 -7.73 -2.74
C THR A 27 -7.27 -9.07 -2.02
N LEU A 28 -6.07 -9.61 -1.75
CA LEU A 28 -5.93 -10.85 -0.99
C LEU A 28 -6.26 -10.61 0.49
N ILE A 29 -7.33 -11.24 0.97
CA ILE A 29 -7.74 -11.24 2.37
C ILE A 29 -7.91 -12.70 2.82
N PRO A 30 -7.08 -13.23 3.75
CA PRO A 30 -5.97 -12.55 4.42
C PRO A 30 -4.78 -12.30 3.47
N MET A 31 -3.99 -11.27 3.77
CA MET A 31 -2.76 -10.94 3.01
C MET A 31 -1.79 -12.12 3.02
N ARG A 32 -1.26 -12.47 1.85
CA ARG A 32 -0.20 -13.47 1.67
C ARG A 32 1.06 -12.80 1.14
N PHE A 33 2.22 -13.18 1.66
CA PHE A 33 3.52 -12.68 1.21
C PHE A 33 4.12 -13.60 0.16
N ASN A 34 4.81 -13.03 -0.83
CA ASN A 34 5.52 -13.80 -1.84
C ASN A 34 6.81 -14.40 -1.23
N PRO A 35 6.90 -15.74 -1.09
CA PRO A 35 8.07 -16.37 -0.46
C PRO A 35 9.32 -16.35 -1.35
N LYS A 36 9.19 -16.01 -2.64
CA LYS A 36 10.28 -15.99 -3.62
C LYS A 36 10.79 -14.58 -3.91
N ALA A 37 10.16 -13.54 -3.35
CA ALA A 37 10.56 -12.17 -3.62
C ALA A 37 11.82 -11.77 -2.84
N LEU A 38 12.72 -11.02 -3.49
CA LEU A 38 13.94 -10.48 -2.86
C LEU A 38 13.65 -9.52 -1.70
N VAL A 39 12.51 -8.84 -1.75
CA VAL A 39 12.00 -7.94 -0.70
C VAL A 39 10.58 -8.35 -0.34
N THR A 40 10.18 -8.10 0.91
CA THR A 40 8.82 -8.38 1.38
C THR A 40 7.79 -7.73 0.44
N SER A 41 7.00 -8.55 -0.23
CA SER A 41 5.97 -8.12 -1.16
C SER A 41 4.75 -9.02 -1.05
N ALA A 42 3.59 -8.49 -1.44
CA ALA A 42 2.37 -9.27 -1.53
C ALA A 42 2.47 -10.33 -2.63
N ASP A 43 1.89 -11.49 -2.40
CA ASP A 43 1.78 -12.53 -3.41
C ASP A 43 0.86 -12.07 -4.54
N GLY A 44 1.36 -12.02 -5.78
CA GLY A 44 0.63 -11.47 -6.93
C GLY A 44 0.50 -9.94 -6.96
N GLY A 45 1.06 -9.19 -6.00
CA GLY A 45 1.02 -7.73 -5.95
C GLY A 45 -0.01 -7.14 -4.97
N ILE A 46 0.00 -5.81 -4.84
CA ILE A 46 -0.92 -5.07 -3.95
C ILE A 46 -2.02 -4.46 -4.82
N TYR A 47 -3.26 -4.91 -4.61
CA TYR A 47 -4.44 -4.38 -5.28
C TYR A 47 -5.35 -3.73 -4.25
N LEU A 48 -5.74 -2.48 -4.51
CA LEU A 48 -6.66 -1.68 -3.70
C LEU A 48 -7.52 -0.86 -4.66
N ASP A 49 -8.77 -0.61 -4.27
CA ASP A 49 -9.57 0.44 -4.87
C ASP A 49 -9.16 1.79 -4.26
N VAL A 50 -8.87 2.78 -5.11
CA VAL A 50 -8.31 4.07 -4.70
C VAL A 50 -9.25 5.17 -5.14
N ARG A 51 -9.81 5.90 -4.18
CA ARG A 51 -10.74 7.00 -4.42
C ARG A 51 -10.12 8.30 -3.96
N LYS A 52 -10.19 9.35 -4.77
CA LYS A 52 -9.76 10.68 -4.33
C LYS A 52 -10.78 11.22 -3.33
N ILE A 53 -10.31 11.74 -2.21
CA ILE A 53 -11.17 12.46 -1.27
C ILE A 53 -11.21 13.93 -1.65
N GLU A 54 -12.41 14.48 -1.80
CA GLU A 54 -12.63 15.93 -1.88
C GLU A 54 -12.61 16.48 -0.45
N ALA A 55 -11.90 17.60 -0.27
CA ALA A 55 -11.77 18.28 1.01
C ALA A 55 -13.03 19.11 1.33
#